data_AF-A0A6S6UFK2-F1
#
_entry.id   AF-A0A6S6UFK2-F1
#
_cell.length_a   1.000
_cell.length_b   1.000
_cell.length_c   1.000
_cell.angle_alpha   90.00
_cell.angle_beta   90.00
_cell.angle_gamma   90.00
#
_symmetry.space_group_name_H-M   'P 1'
#
loop_
_entity.id
_entity.type
_entity.pdbx_description
1 polymer ?
#
loop_
_entity_poly.entity_id
_entity_poly.type
_entity_poly.pdbx_seq_one_letter_code
_entity_poly.pdbx_strand_id
1 'polypeptide(L)'
;MKRLSVLGLWKAKMKRKHKGFTIVEVLISISLLSLVLMALYKSADLMRASNLHLFNYLKKSTNTLKGSKTLYMDLIHADHNITISTEEKFHRLTIANTSHSLYGLAEAKVIWLVYKTDNTLLRIEGGEYSMPLKNEERVEIDVIAKNLELFKIYKSKKKDKILAMIQIKGQDPQLFMSQNIPEAPPKPTDANRTNPNAPLTPPRGV
;
A
#
# COMPACT_ATOMS: atom_id res chain seq x y z
N MET A 1 -63.14 -43.59 46.46
CA MET A 1 -63.28 -43.71 44.99
C MET A 1 -63.16 -42.30 44.41
N LYS A 2 -62.33 -41.91 43.44
CA LYS A 2 -61.37 -42.52 42.51
C LYS A 2 -60.21 -41.51 42.38
N ARG A 3 -58.95 -41.95 42.44
CA ARG A 3 -57.79 -41.15 42.02
C ARG A 3 -57.78 -41.13 40.48
N LEU A 4 -57.92 -39.95 39.87
CA LEU A 4 -57.63 -39.77 38.45
C LEU A 4 -56.10 -39.80 38.26
N SER A 5 -55.61 -40.85 37.62
CA SER A 5 -54.21 -41.00 37.22
C SER A 5 -53.89 -40.06 36.06
N VAL A 6 -53.14 -39.01 36.35
CA VAL A 6 -52.46 -38.16 35.35
C VAL A 6 -51.28 -38.95 34.80
N LEU A 7 -51.53 -39.98 34.00
CA LEU A 7 -50.46 -40.81 33.43
C LEU A 7 -50.79 -41.26 31.99
N GLY A 8 -51.46 -40.41 31.23
CA GLY A 8 -51.92 -40.74 29.88
C GLY A 8 -51.57 -39.73 28.78
N LEU A 9 -50.77 -38.68 29.05
CA LEU A 9 -50.65 -37.56 28.08
C LEU A 9 -49.25 -37.27 27.53
N TRP A 10 -48.22 -38.07 27.79
CA TRP A 10 -46.84 -37.77 27.34
C TRP A 10 -46.14 -38.95 26.64
N LYS A 11 -46.80 -39.56 25.65
CA LYS A 11 -46.10 -40.45 24.72
C LYS A 11 -46.56 -40.31 23.27
N ALA A 12 -46.79 -39.08 22.82
CA ALA A 12 -46.66 -38.76 21.41
C ALA A 12 -45.16 -38.74 21.06
N LYS A 13 -44.61 -39.93 20.82
CA LYS A 13 -43.24 -40.12 20.31
C LYS A 13 -43.19 -39.50 18.91
N MET A 14 -42.80 -38.22 18.83
CA MET A 14 -42.51 -37.54 17.57
C MET A 14 -41.37 -38.29 16.86
N LYS A 15 -41.73 -39.20 15.96
CA LYS A 15 -40.81 -39.85 15.03
C LYS A 15 -40.48 -38.81 13.96
N ARG A 16 -39.48 -37.95 14.22
CA ARG A 16 -38.92 -37.05 13.20
C ARG A 16 -38.41 -37.94 12.05
N LYS A 17 -39.07 -37.88 10.89
CA LYS A 17 -38.57 -38.50 9.66
C LYS A 17 -37.34 -37.70 9.23
N HIS A 18 -36.15 -38.19 9.56
CA HIS A 18 -34.94 -37.72 8.90
C HIS A 18 -35.05 -38.14 7.43
N LYS A 19 -35.27 -37.17 6.53
CA LYS A 19 -35.13 -37.39 5.09
C LYS A 19 -33.63 -37.52 4.82
N GLY A 20 -33.17 -38.74 4.56
CA GLY A 20 -31.79 -38.97 4.11
C GLY A 20 -31.63 -38.50 2.67
N PHE A 21 -30.41 -38.09 2.31
CA PHE A 21 -30.07 -37.80 0.92
C PHE A 21 -30.23 -39.07 0.08
N THR A 22 -30.80 -38.92 -1.10
CA THR A 22 -30.88 -40.00 -2.07
C THR A 22 -29.49 -40.25 -2.68
N ILE A 23 -29.22 -41.48 -3.09
CA ILE A 23 -27.95 -41.85 -3.75
C ILE A 23 -27.71 -40.99 -5.00
N VAL A 24 -28.79 -40.64 -5.71
CA VAL A 24 -28.74 -39.78 -6.90
C VAL A 24 -28.30 -38.35 -6.54
N GLU A 25 -28.82 -37.75 -5.46
CA GLU A 25 -28.38 -36.42 -5.00
C GLU A 25 -26.91 -36.41 -4.60
N VAL A 26 -26.43 -37.49 -3.97
CA VAL A 26 -25.02 -37.63 -3.59
C VAL A 26 -24.13 -37.73 -4.85
N LEU A 27 -24.54 -38.51 -5.86
CA LEU A 27 -23.82 -38.61 -7.14
C LEU A 27 -23.76 -37.29 -7.89
N ILE A 28 -24.87 -36.55 -7.93
CA ILE A 28 -24.92 -35.22 -8.54
C ILE A 28 -24.00 -34.25 -7.78
N SER A 29 -24.01 -34.30 -6.45
CA SER A 29 -23.18 -33.41 -5.61
C SER A 29 -21.69 -33.67 -5.81
N ILE A 30 -21.26 -34.94 -5.87
CA ILE A 30 -19.85 -35.31 -6.12
C ILE A 30 -19.42 -34.87 -7.52
N SER A 31 -20.30 -35.03 -8.51
CA SER A 31 -20.03 -34.61 -9.90
C SER A 31 -19.85 -33.09 -10.00
N LEU A 32 -20.76 -32.33 -9.38
CA LEU A 32 -20.68 -30.86 -9.33
C LEU A 32 -19.44 -30.38 -8.56
N LEU A 33 -19.13 -31.00 -7.41
CA LEU A 33 -17.95 -30.69 -6.61
C LEU A 33 -16.66 -30.91 -7.42
N SER A 34 -16.59 -31.99 -8.20
CA SER A 34 -15.43 -32.30 -9.04
C SER A 34 -15.18 -31.23 -10.10
N LEU A 35 -16.24 -30.72 -10.73
CA LEU A 35 -16.15 -29.61 -11.69
C LEU A 35 -15.67 -28.31 -11.04
N VAL A 36 -16.21 -27.98 -9.85
CA VAL A 36 -15.80 -26.78 -9.09
C VAL A 36 -14.33 -26.87 -8.69
N LEU A 37 -13.88 -28.02 -8.17
CA LEU A 37 -12.49 -28.22 -7.78
C LEU A 37 -11.54 -28.05 -8.97
N MET A 38 -11.88 -28.58 -10.14
CA MET A 38 -11.07 -28.42 -11.36
C MET A 38 -10.91 -26.94 -11.75
N ALA A 39 -11.98 -26.16 -11.68
CA ALA A 39 -11.93 -24.72 -11.95
C ALA A 39 -11.07 -23.97 -10.92
N LEU A 40 -11.19 -24.32 -9.64
CA LEU A 40 -10.40 -23.72 -8.56
C LEU A 40 -8.91 -24.02 -8.69
N TYR A 41 -8.53 -25.27 -8.98
CA TYR A 41 -7.12 -25.63 -9.19
C TYR A 41 -6.51 -24.87 -10.36
N LYS A 42 -7.23 -24.75 -11.49
CA LYS A 42 -6.77 -23.95 -12.64
C LYS A 42 -6.62 -22.48 -12.29
N SER A 43 -7.56 -21.91 -11.54
CA SER A 43 -7.48 -20.51 -11.11
C SER A 43 -6.29 -20.27 -10.18
N ALA A 44 -6.06 -21.16 -9.21
CA ALA A 44 -4.93 -21.08 -8.29
C ALA A 44 -3.59 -21.21 -9.03
N ASP A 45 -3.48 -22.13 -10.00
CA ASP A 45 -2.27 -22.32 -10.78
C ASP A 45 -1.99 -21.13 -11.70
N LEU A 46 -3.03 -20.58 -12.35
CA LEU A 46 -2.92 -19.34 -13.12
C LEU A 46 -2.45 -18.16 -12.25
N MET A 47 -3.01 -18.00 -11.04
CA MET A 47 -2.55 -16.97 -10.11
C MET A 47 -1.10 -17.18 -9.69
N ARG A 48 -0.70 -18.43 -9.42
CA ARG A 48 0.67 -18.76 -9.04
C ARG A 48 1.66 -18.47 -10.18
N ALA A 49 1.34 -18.88 -11.40
CA ALA A 49 2.13 -18.61 -12.59
C ALA A 49 2.23 -17.11 -12.89
N SER A 50 1.11 -16.38 -12.76
CA SER A 50 1.07 -14.91 -12.92
C SER A 50 1.97 -14.22 -11.89
N ASN A 51 1.86 -14.61 -10.62
CA ASN A 51 2.70 -14.06 -9.55
C ASN A 51 4.18 -14.38 -9.76
N LEU A 52 4.50 -15.58 -10.25
CA LEU A 52 5.87 -15.99 -10.55
C LEU A 52 6.45 -15.22 -11.74
N HIS A 53 5.64 -14.97 -12.79
CA HIS A 53 6.04 -14.14 -13.92
C HIS A 53 6.27 -12.68 -13.49
N LEU A 54 5.37 -12.13 -12.68
CA LEU A 54 5.53 -10.79 -12.11
C LEU A 54 6.79 -10.71 -11.24
N PHE A 55 7.01 -11.70 -10.38
CA PHE A 55 8.19 -11.80 -9.54
C PHE A 55 9.48 -11.89 -10.36
N ASN A 56 9.51 -12.68 -11.42
CA ASN A 56 10.69 -12.80 -12.28
C ASN A 56 10.95 -11.51 -13.06
N TYR A 57 9.91 -10.82 -13.53
CA TYR A 57 10.03 -9.50 -14.14
C TYR A 57 10.62 -8.48 -13.15
N LEU A 58 10.08 -8.45 -11.93
CA LEU A 58 10.59 -7.59 -10.84
C LEU A 58 12.03 -7.97 -10.46
N LYS A 59 12.37 -9.26 -10.39
CA LYS A 59 13.72 -9.76 -10.07
C LYS A 59 14.73 -9.35 -11.15
N LYS A 60 14.37 -9.46 -12.42
CA LYS A 60 15.21 -9.01 -13.54
C LYS A 60 15.39 -7.49 -13.53
N SER A 61 14.33 -6.74 -13.20
CA SER A 61 14.35 -5.28 -13.07
C SER A 61 15.14 -4.78 -11.84
N THR A 62 15.17 -5.56 -10.74
CA THR A 62 15.84 -5.19 -9.49
C THR A 62 17.31 -5.60 -9.41
N ASN A 63 17.72 -6.67 -10.11
CA ASN A 63 19.12 -7.13 -10.09
C ASN A 63 20.11 -6.18 -10.78
N THR A 64 19.63 -5.25 -11.62
CA THR A 64 20.47 -4.36 -12.42
C THR A 64 20.76 -3.01 -11.78
N LEU A 65 20.08 -2.66 -10.67
CA LEU A 65 20.40 -1.43 -9.91
C LEU A 65 19.95 -1.53 -8.44
N LYS A 66 20.91 -1.46 -7.50
CA LYS A 66 20.66 -1.34 -6.05
C LYS A 66 19.67 -0.20 -5.72
N GLY A 67 19.66 0.85 -6.54
CA GLY A 67 18.74 1.97 -6.48
C GLY A 67 17.26 1.62 -6.58
N SER A 68 16.88 0.80 -7.58
CA SER A 68 15.47 0.45 -7.81
C SER A 68 14.90 -0.37 -6.65
N LYS A 69 15.68 -1.30 -6.11
CA LYS A 69 15.32 -2.05 -4.90
C LYS A 69 15.16 -1.13 -3.70
N THR A 70 16.10 -0.19 -3.50
CA THR A 70 16.07 0.75 -2.36
C THR A 70 14.85 1.66 -2.46
N LEU A 71 14.57 2.24 -3.63
CA LEU A 71 13.40 3.10 -3.85
C LEU A 71 12.09 2.33 -3.64
N TYR A 72 12.03 1.06 -4.10
CA TYR A 72 10.88 0.20 -3.86
C TYR A 72 10.64 -0.03 -2.36
N MET A 73 11.69 -0.32 -1.60
CA MET A 73 11.60 -0.51 -0.15
C MET A 73 11.22 0.78 0.57
N ASP A 74 11.79 1.93 0.17
CA ASP A 74 11.42 3.24 0.70
C ASP A 74 9.92 3.51 0.49
N LEU A 75 9.36 3.16 -0.68
CA LEU A 75 7.95 3.37 -1.03
C LEU A 75 6.97 2.43 -0.34
N ILE A 76 7.37 1.19 -0.03
CA ILE A 76 6.49 0.23 0.68
C ILE A 76 6.45 0.51 2.18
N HIS A 77 7.57 0.97 2.74
CA HIS A 77 7.68 1.32 4.16
C HIS A 77 7.36 2.80 4.43
N ALA A 78 7.04 3.56 3.37
CA ALA A 78 6.59 4.93 3.47
C ALA A 78 5.21 5.01 4.11
N ASP A 79 5.02 6.09 4.85
CA ASP A 79 3.70 6.53 5.23
C ASP A 79 2.91 7.06 4.01
N HIS A 80 1.72 7.57 4.28
CA HIS A 80 0.86 8.24 3.31
C HIS A 80 1.41 9.58 2.78
N ASN A 81 2.44 10.16 3.41
CA ASN A 81 2.92 11.51 3.14
C ASN A 81 4.07 11.50 2.13
N ILE A 82 3.74 11.05 0.93
CA ILE A 82 4.63 11.05 -0.22
C ILE A 82 4.28 12.26 -1.09
N THR A 83 5.24 13.11 -1.40
CA THR A 83 5.07 14.22 -2.35
C THR A 83 5.97 14.01 -3.56
N ILE A 84 5.43 14.28 -4.75
CA ILE A 84 6.17 14.22 -6.01
C ILE A 84 6.14 15.63 -6.59
N SER A 85 7.29 16.26 -6.72
CA SER A 85 7.45 17.49 -7.49
C SER A 85 8.17 17.18 -8.79
N THR A 86 7.92 17.99 -9.82
CA THR A 86 8.66 17.92 -11.08
C THR A 86 9.64 19.08 -11.11
N GLU A 87 10.92 18.76 -11.29
CA GLU A 87 12.01 19.74 -11.38
C GLU A 87 12.67 19.58 -12.74
N GLU A 88 12.37 20.55 -13.62
CA GLU A 88 12.82 20.54 -15.01
C GLU A 88 12.40 19.24 -15.73
N LYS A 89 13.36 18.34 -15.98
CA LYS A 89 13.14 17.06 -16.70
C LYS A 89 12.85 15.88 -15.76
N PHE A 90 13.23 15.97 -14.50
CA PHE A 90 13.21 14.85 -13.55
C PHE A 90 12.19 15.07 -12.44
N HIS A 91 11.69 14.00 -11.85
CA HIS A 91 10.86 14.11 -10.66
C HIS A 91 11.75 14.16 -9.41
N ARG A 92 11.28 14.87 -8.38
CA ARG A 92 11.78 14.75 -7.02
C ARG A 92 10.72 14.02 -6.21
N LEU A 93 11.15 13.01 -5.47
CA LEU A 93 10.32 12.31 -4.50
C LEU A 93 10.69 12.78 -3.11
N THR A 94 9.70 13.06 -2.29
CA THR A 94 9.90 13.26 -0.86
C THR A 94 8.95 12.35 -0.12
N ILE A 95 9.51 11.54 0.77
CA ILE A 95 8.80 10.67 1.69
C ILE A 95 9.05 11.28 3.06
N ALA A 96 7.99 11.76 3.72
CA ALA A 96 8.14 12.43 5.00
C ALA A 96 8.58 11.45 6.07
N ASN A 97 7.97 10.26 6.13
CA ASN A 97 8.33 9.21 7.08
C ASN A 97 8.38 7.85 6.38
N THR A 98 9.49 7.14 6.57
CA THR A 98 9.63 5.73 6.22
C THR A 98 10.33 4.98 7.34
N SER A 99 9.91 3.72 7.56
CA SER A 99 10.62 2.80 8.47
C SER A 99 11.81 2.11 7.80
N HIS A 100 12.04 2.34 6.51
CA HIS A 100 13.19 1.84 5.77
C HIS A 100 14.34 2.85 5.82
N SER A 101 15.09 2.83 6.94
CA SER A 101 16.34 3.57 7.11
C SER A 101 17.54 2.72 6.73
N LEU A 102 18.50 3.30 6.00
CA LEU A 102 19.80 2.66 5.75
C LEU A 102 20.81 2.93 6.88
N TYR A 103 20.53 3.94 7.72
CA TYR A 103 21.44 4.45 8.75
C TYR A 103 20.91 4.23 10.18
N GLY A 104 19.85 3.44 10.36
CA GLY A 104 19.34 3.01 11.66
C GLY A 104 18.38 3.98 12.36
N LEU A 105 17.78 4.91 11.63
CA LEU A 105 16.70 5.76 12.12
C LEU A 105 15.39 4.97 12.23
N ALA A 106 14.64 5.15 13.32
CA ALA A 106 13.34 4.49 13.51
C ALA A 106 12.30 5.01 12.49
N GLU A 107 12.31 6.33 12.27
CA GLU A 107 11.54 7.01 11.23
C GLU A 107 12.49 7.96 10.52
N ALA A 108 12.62 7.78 9.21
CA ALA A 108 13.49 8.61 8.38
C ALA A 108 12.68 9.40 7.38
N LYS A 109 13.09 10.65 7.16
CA LYS A 109 12.70 11.43 6.00
C LYS A 109 13.66 11.11 4.87
N VAL A 110 13.10 10.79 3.70
CA VAL A 110 13.89 10.41 2.52
C VAL A 110 13.50 11.25 1.33
N ILE A 111 14.49 11.86 0.68
CA ILE A 111 14.32 12.61 -0.57
C ILE A 111 15.14 11.95 -1.67
N TRP A 112 14.47 11.63 -2.77
CA TRP A 112 15.12 11.25 -4.01
C TRP A 112 15.11 12.42 -4.96
N LEU A 113 16.30 12.83 -5.41
CA LEU A 113 16.45 13.95 -6.35
C LEU A 113 17.56 13.65 -7.36
N VAL A 114 17.48 14.33 -8.51
CA VAL A 114 18.54 14.27 -9.52
C VAL A 114 19.37 15.54 -9.42
N TYR A 115 20.63 15.37 -9.05
CA TYR A 115 21.60 16.46 -9.02
C TYR A 115 22.06 16.79 -10.44
N LYS A 116 22.20 18.08 -10.74
CA LYS A 116 22.47 18.57 -12.10
C LYS A 116 23.81 18.07 -12.66
N THR A 117 24.82 17.94 -11.81
CA THR A 117 26.12 17.41 -12.21
C THR A 117 26.00 15.93 -12.52
N ASP A 118 26.36 15.57 -13.75
CA ASP A 118 26.30 14.21 -14.31
C ASP A 118 24.90 13.56 -14.29
N ASN A 119 23.82 14.34 -14.10
CA ASN A 119 22.48 13.83 -13.84
C ASN A 119 22.50 12.71 -12.80
N THR A 120 23.03 12.99 -11.62
CA THR A 120 23.27 11.97 -10.59
C THR A 120 22.01 11.79 -9.74
N LEU A 121 21.46 10.57 -9.69
CA LEU A 121 20.37 10.23 -8.78
C LEU A 121 20.92 10.08 -7.36
N LEU A 122 20.42 10.91 -6.45
CA LEU A 122 20.75 10.91 -5.04
C LEU A 122 19.57 10.45 -4.23
N ARG A 123 19.85 9.65 -3.20
CA ARG A 123 18.94 9.39 -2.09
C ARG A 123 19.52 10.10 -0.88
N ILE A 124 18.72 10.94 -0.27
CA ILE A 124 19.11 11.74 0.90
C ILE A 124 18.25 11.28 2.04
N GLU A 125 18.85 10.92 3.16
CA GLU A 125 18.20 10.41 4.35
C GLU A 125 18.55 11.28 5.56
N GLY A 126 17.58 11.57 6.41
CA GLY A 126 17.79 12.27 7.66
C GLY A 126 16.55 12.21 8.55
N GLY A 127 16.63 12.84 9.72
CA GLY A 127 15.47 13.06 10.58
C GLY A 127 14.62 14.20 10.03
N GLU A 128 14.79 15.39 10.58
CA GLU A 128 14.13 16.60 10.09
C GLU A 128 15.12 17.47 9.33
N TYR A 129 14.87 17.65 8.03
CA TYR A 129 15.66 18.54 7.16
C TYR A 129 14.81 19.14 6.05
N SER A 130 15.29 20.23 5.47
CA SER A 130 14.64 20.94 4.38
C SER A 130 15.54 21.01 3.15
N MET A 131 14.94 21.29 2.01
CA MET A 131 15.68 21.52 0.76
C MET A 131 15.47 22.97 0.32
N PRO A 132 16.54 23.74 0.02
CA PRO A 132 17.96 23.37 0.12
C PRO A 132 18.44 23.15 1.56
N LEU A 133 19.48 22.32 1.72
CA LEU A 133 20.04 21.97 3.03
C LEU A 133 20.62 23.18 3.74
N LYS A 134 20.40 23.26 5.06
CA LYS A 134 21.02 24.25 5.94
C LYS A 134 22.30 23.69 6.57
N ASN A 135 23.18 24.56 7.05
CA ASN A 135 24.49 24.16 7.58
C ASN A 135 24.41 23.22 8.79
N GLU A 136 23.33 23.31 9.57
CA GLU A 136 23.13 22.55 10.80
C GLU A 136 22.39 21.22 10.54
N GLU A 137 21.83 21.02 9.35
CA GLU A 137 21.07 19.81 9.02
C GLU A 137 22.03 18.65 8.73
N ARG A 138 21.93 17.59 9.54
CA ARG A 138 22.70 16.36 9.36
C ARG A 138 21.89 15.39 8.51
N VAL A 139 22.39 15.14 7.30
CA VAL A 139 21.80 14.20 6.36
C VAL A 139 22.86 13.30 5.77
N GLU A 140 22.47 12.07 5.49
CA GLU A 140 23.28 11.09 4.77
C GLU A 140 22.88 11.12 3.29
N ILE A 141 23.88 11.13 2.40
CA ILE A 141 23.67 11.26 0.95
C ILE A 141 24.26 10.04 0.25
N ASP A 142 23.38 9.22 -0.31
CA ASP A 142 23.74 8.07 -1.12
C ASP A 142 23.71 8.42 -2.62
N VAL A 143 24.83 8.17 -3.30
CA VAL A 143 24.88 8.20 -4.76
C VAL A 143 24.33 6.88 -5.31
N ILE A 144 23.19 6.94 -5.98
CA ILE A 144 22.49 5.76 -6.46
C ILE A 144 22.90 5.41 -7.89
N ALA A 145 22.92 6.40 -8.77
CA ALA A 145 23.26 6.23 -10.18
C ALA A 145 23.76 7.55 -10.78
N LYS A 146 24.64 7.45 -11.77
CA LYS A 146 25.11 8.59 -12.58
C LYS A 146 24.59 8.46 -14.01
N ASN A 147 24.60 9.56 -14.77
CA ASN A 147 24.17 9.61 -16.17
C ASN A 147 22.71 9.18 -16.37
N LEU A 148 21.82 9.72 -15.53
CA LEU A 148 20.39 9.43 -15.62
C LEU A 148 19.76 10.09 -16.86
N GLU A 149 18.99 9.32 -17.61
CA GLU A 149 18.20 9.80 -18.74
C GLU A 149 16.74 10.06 -18.36
N LEU A 150 16.21 9.24 -17.45
CA LEU A 150 14.84 9.30 -16.98
C LEU A 150 14.75 9.00 -15.48
N PHE A 151 14.02 9.84 -14.77
CA PHE A 151 13.52 9.55 -13.43
C PHE A 151 12.16 10.19 -13.27
N LYS A 152 11.12 9.34 -13.33
CA LYS A 152 9.73 9.76 -13.25
C LYS A 152 8.95 8.85 -12.34
N ILE A 153 8.03 9.47 -11.61
CA ILE A 153 7.17 8.81 -10.65
C ILE A 153 5.74 9.29 -10.89
N TYR A 154 4.83 8.35 -11.07
CA TYR A 154 3.42 8.63 -11.30
C TYR A 154 2.58 8.03 -10.19
N LYS A 155 1.60 8.80 -9.71
CA LYS A 155 0.57 8.33 -8.79
C LYS A 155 -0.71 8.01 -9.54
N SER A 156 -1.34 6.91 -9.16
CA SER A 156 -2.72 6.59 -9.56
C SER A 156 -3.68 7.70 -9.12
N LYS A 157 -4.77 7.90 -9.87
CA LYS A 157 -5.85 8.84 -9.48
C LYS A 157 -6.44 8.52 -8.11
N LYS A 158 -6.49 7.23 -7.76
CA LYS A 158 -6.96 6.74 -6.44
C LYS A 158 -5.87 6.75 -5.37
N LYS A 159 -4.65 7.22 -5.68
CA LYS A 159 -3.49 7.29 -4.78
C LYS A 159 -3.04 5.96 -4.14
N ASP A 160 -3.60 4.85 -4.61
CA ASP A 160 -3.36 3.47 -4.16
C ASP A 160 -2.13 2.82 -4.80
N LYS A 161 -1.62 3.40 -5.89
CA LYS A 161 -0.51 2.88 -6.69
C LYS A 161 0.48 3.97 -7.06
N ILE A 162 1.76 3.62 -7.02
CA ILE A 162 2.85 4.43 -7.57
C ILE A 162 3.61 3.61 -8.62
N LEU A 163 3.81 4.21 -9.79
CA LEU A 163 4.70 3.70 -10.84
C LEU A 163 5.99 4.53 -10.83
N ALA A 164 7.13 3.88 -10.63
CA ALA A 164 8.45 4.51 -10.71
C ALA A 164 9.19 4.00 -11.94
N MET A 165 9.89 4.92 -12.60
CA MET A 165 10.63 4.70 -13.84
C MET A 165 12.02 5.31 -13.71
N ILE A 166 13.06 4.49 -13.88
CA ILE A 166 14.47 4.89 -13.81
C ILE A 166 15.16 4.41 -15.09
N GLN A 167 15.86 5.30 -15.79
CA GLN A 167 16.67 4.94 -16.95
C GLN A 167 18.05 5.59 -16.82
N ILE A 168 19.08 4.75 -16.91
CA ILE A 168 20.48 5.17 -16.97
C ILE A 168 20.93 5.04 -18.42
N LYS A 169 21.78 5.98 -18.88
CA LYS A 169 22.33 5.96 -20.23
C LYS A 169 22.96 4.60 -20.56
N GLY A 170 22.51 3.99 -21.67
CA GLY A 170 23.02 2.70 -22.15
C GLY A 170 22.44 1.47 -21.43
N GLN A 171 21.42 1.63 -20.58
CA GLN A 171 20.70 0.53 -19.95
C GLN A 171 19.22 0.57 -20.31
N ASP A 172 18.58 -0.60 -20.28
CA ASP A 172 17.13 -0.70 -20.45
C ASP A 172 16.41 0.06 -19.30
N PRO A 173 15.29 0.75 -19.60
CA PRO A 173 14.47 1.39 -18.57
C PRO A 173 14.01 0.38 -17.52
N GLN A 174 14.17 0.73 -16.25
CA GLN A 174 13.68 -0.03 -15.12
C GLN A 174 12.36 0.55 -14.65
N LEU A 175 11.33 -0.30 -14.64
CA LEU A 175 9.99 0.05 -14.20
C LEU A 175 9.59 -0.85 -13.05
N PHE A 176 8.95 -0.25 -12.04
CA PHE A 176 8.28 -1.01 -11.00
C PHE A 176 7.08 -0.25 -10.46
N MET A 177 6.11 -1.01 -9.98
CA MET A 177 4.88 -0.49 -9.40
C MET A 177 4.78 -0.92 -7.95
N SER A 178 4.56 0.04 -7.06
CA SER A 178 4.14 -0.21 -5.68
C SER A 178 2.61 -0.08 -5.59
N GLN A 179 1.98 -0.99 -4.86
CA GLN A 179 0.52 -1.05 -4.65
C GLN A 179 0.22 -1.10 -3.15
N ASN A 180 -0.99 -0.70 -2.75
CA ASN A 180 -1.43 -0.64 -1.35
C ASN A 180 -0.68 0.40 -0.52
N ILE A 181 -0.40 1.55 -1.13
CA ILE A 181 0.19 2.67 -0.39
C ILE A 181 -0.88 3.20 0.57
N PRO A 182 -0.60 3.35 1.87
CA PRO A 182 -1.58 3.81 2.85
C PRO A 182 -2.19 5.15 2.40
N GLU A 183 -3.51 5.25 2.40
CA GLU A 183 -4.18 6.54 2.23
C GLU A 183 -4.01 7.37 3.50
N ALA A 184 -3.90 8.70 3.35
CA ALA A 184 -3.91 9.59 4.49
C ALA A 184 -5.25 9.44 5.24
N PRO A 185 -5.26 9.28 6.58
CA PRO A 185 -6.51 9.33 7.31
C PRO A 185 -7.20 10.67 7.04
N PRO A 186 -8.54 10.70 6.96
CA PRO A 186 -9.26 11.95 6.75
C PRO A 186 -8.84 12.94 7.84
N LYS A 187 -8.40 14.14 7.44
CA LYS A 187 -8.09 15.19 8.41
C LYS A 187 -9.33 15.42 9.28
N PRO A 188 -9.21 15.46 10.61
CA PRO A 188 -10.31 15.89 11.45
C PRO A 188 -10.74 17.28 11.00
N THR A 189 -12.02 17.41 10.66
CA THR A 189 -12.61 18.69 10.28
C THR A 189 -12.57 19.59 11.52
N ASP A 190 -11.72 20.62 11.51
CA ASP A 190 -11.69 21.65 12.55
C ASP A 190 -13.01 22.44 12.53
N ALA A 191 -14.06 21.89 13.12
CA ALA A 191 -15.29 22.58 13.43
C ALA A 191 -15.11 23.44 14.69
N ASN A 192 -14.06 24.26 14.75
CA ASN A 192 -13.96 25.34 15.73
C ASN A 192 -12.87 26.34 15.34
N ARG A 193 -13.14 27.17 14.32
CA ARG A 193 -12.50 28.48 14.21
C ARG A 193 -13.54 29.54 14.54
N THR A 194 -13.43 30.04 15.77
CA THR A 194 -13.99 31.29 16.25
C THR A 194 -13.81 32.37 15.20
N ASN A 195 -14.92 33.00 14.81
CA ASN A 195 -14.98 34.05 13.82
C ASN A 195 -14.24 35.31 14.34
N PRO A 196 -13.15 35.79 13.71
CA PRO A 196 -12.42 36.97 14.17
C PRO A 196 -13.17 38.30 13.97
N ASN A 197 -14.33 38.29 13.33
CA ASN A 197 -15.09 39.50 12.96
C ASN A 197 -16.38 39.68 13.77
N ALA A 198 -16.33 39.49 15.09
CA ALA A 198 -17.39 39.96 15.98
C ALA A 198 -17.20 41.46 16.27
N PRO A 199 -18.18 42.34 16.01
CA PRO A 199 -18.08 43.76 16.35
C PRO A 199 -17.90 43.97 17.86
N LEU A 200 -16.87 44.72 18.26
CA LEU A 200 -16.72 45.20 19.64
C LEU A 200 -17.90 46.14 19.94
N THR A 201 -18.80 45.70 20.81
CA THR A 201 -19.82 46.58 21.38
C THR A 201 -19.17 47.48 22.42
N PRO A 202 -19.42 48.81 22.41
CA PRO A 202 -18.83 49.71 23.39
C PRO A 202 -19.45 49.47 24.78
N PRO A 203 -18.66 49.68 25.86
CA PRO A 203 -19.17 49.51 27.22
C PRO A 203 -20.25 50.55 27.51
N ARG A 204 -21.43 50.08 27.94
CA ARG A 204 -22.41 50.94 28.62
C ARG A 204 -21.88 51.21 30.02
N GLY A 205 -21.57 52.47 30.29
CA GLY A 205 -21.30 52.94 31.65
C GLY A 205 -22.54 52.83 32.53
N VAL A 206 -22.34 52.35 33.74
CA VAL A 206 -22.86 52.88 35.02
C VAL A 206 -21.80 52.57 36.07
#